data_AF-A0A969BS62-F1
#
_entry.id   AF-A0A969BS62-F1
#
_cell.length_a   1.000
_cell.length_b   1.000
_cell.length_c   1.000
_cell.angle_alpha   90.00
_cell.angle_beta   90.00
_cell.angle_gamma   90.00
#
_symmetry.space_group_name_H-M   'P 1'
#
loop_
_entity.id
_entity.type
_entity.pdbx_description
1 polymer ?
#
loop_
_entity_poly.entity_id
_entity_poly.type
_entity_poly.pdbx_seq_one_letter_code
_entity_poly.pdbx_strand_id
1 'polypeptide(L)'
;MVSAYATAFNVTGNEQYRQKAIALMTKCADAFRVGPKLRCYNQNAPDSIAAGRAFLYGLALQSALDLSVIDPQKRWTDWSEDLATTSAELFTDEKFLKECPDYAQIIKLPVTDVLMVYGESTAGLFSQAECRLAERGRPLVESFSRLVTILPNYTMQQPLLHTDLLLGTLAREFKVTIVSGENLSPELKLATQSLPLRMFQYRPADAKDKVPDGSVMIILGNGQQQVVSTPAALHQAVLPSAQKS
;
A
#
# COMPACT_ATOMS: atom_id res chain seq x y z
N MET A 1 -5.60 -9.09 -8.63
CA MET A 1 -6.58 -8.67 -9.66
C MET A 1 -7.11 -7.25 -9.45
N VAL A 2 -7.57 -6.87 -8.24
CA VAL A 2 -8.03 -5.48 -7.97
C VAL A 2 -6.97 -4.44 -8.35
N SER A 3 -5.75 -4.57 -7.81
CA SER A 3 -4.64 -3.66 -8.16
C SER A 3 -4.29 -3.67 -9.64
N ALA A 4 -4.48 -4.78 -10.35
CA ALA A 4 -4.23 -4.81 -11.80
C ALA A 4 -5.21 -3.93 -12.56
N TYR A 5 -6.50 -3.95 -12.20
CA TYR A 5 -7.49 -3.03 -12.78
C TYR A 5 -7.25 -1.59 -12.34
N ALA A 6 -6.83 -1.35 -11.09
CA ALA A 6 -6.47 -0.01 -10.62
C ALA A 6 -5.28 0.56 -11.43
N THR A 7 -4.25 -0.24 -11.67
CA THR A 7 -3.10 0.13 -12.50
C THR A 7 -3.49 0.28 -13.98
N ALA A 8 -4.39 -0.56 -14.51
CA ALA A 8 -4.87 -0.40 -15.87
C ALA A 8 -5.63 0.92 -16.04
N PHE A 9 -6.45 1.31 -15.07
CA PHE A 9 -7.06 2.64 -15.02
C PHE A 9 -5.99 3.74 -14.96
N ASN A 10 -5.02 3.61 -14.06
CA ASN A 10 -3.92 4.57 -13.89
C ASN A 10 -3.17 4.87 -15.20
N VAL A 11 -2.86 3.83 -15.99
CA VAL A 11 -2.10 3.99 -17.24
C VAL A 11 -2.98 4.49 -18.39
N THR A 12 -4.27 4.15 -18.41
CA THR A 12 -5.14 4.39 -19.59
C THR A 12 -6.16 5.52 -19.41
N GLY A 13 -6.43 5.95 -18.18
CA GLY A 13 -7.55 6.82 -17.84
C GLY A 13 -8.94 6.20 -18.12
N ASN A 14 -9.04 4.93 -18.50
CA ASN A 14 -10.30 4.31 -18.89
C ASN A 14 -11.15 3.93 -17.66
N GLU A 15 -12.24 4.67 -17.47
CA GLU A 15 -13.16 4.55 -16.33
C GLU A 15 -13.73 3.13 -16.14
N GLN A 16 -13.85 2.33 -17.19
CA GLN A 16 -14.30 0.93 -17.06
C GLN A 16 -13.38 0.11 -16.17
N TYR A 17 -12.06 0.37 -16.19
CA TYR A 17 -11.13 -0.31 -15.31
C TYR A 17 -11.28 0.13 -13.86
N ARG A 18 -11.53 1.42 -13.61
CA ARG A 18 -11.83 1.93 -12.26
C ARG A 18 -13.07 1.25 -11.69
N GLN A 19 -14.16 1.22 -12.46
CA GLN A 19 -15.41 0.57 -12.06
C GLN A 19 -15.22 -0.93 -11.78
N LYS A 20 -14.45 -1.63 -12.61
CA LYS A 20 -14.10 -3.05 -12.38
C LYS A 20 -13.28 -3.25 -11.11
N ALA A 21 -12.32 -2.37 -10.83
CA ALA A 21 -11.50 -2.44 -9.61
C ALA A 21 -12.37 -2.27 -8.35
N ILE A 22 -13.24 -1.25 -8.33
CA ILE A 22 -14.18 -0.96 -7.24
C ILE A 22 -15.15 -2.13 -7.03
N ALA A 23 -15.78 -2.60 -8.11
CA ALA A 23 -16.76 -3.68 -8.05
C ALA A 23 -16.12 -5.00 -7.57
N LEU A 24 -14.92 -5.32 -8.07
CA LEU A 24 -14.20 -6.51 -7.64
C LEU A 24 -13.78 -6.43 -6.18
N MET A 25 -13.25 -5.29 -5.73
CA MET A 25 -12.85 -5.14 -4.32
C MET A 25 -14.04 -5.24 -3.38
N THR A 26 -15.18 -4.67 -3.75
CA THR A 26 -16.43 -4.79 -2.98
C THR A 26 -16.82 -6.27 -2.84
N LYS A 27 -16.84 -7.02 -3.96
CA LYS A 27 -17.10 -8.47 -3.94
C LYS A 27 -16.08 -9.25 -3.11
N CYS A 28 -14.80 -8.89 -3.18
CA CYS A 28 -13.75 -9.51 -2.36
C CYS A 28 -13.96 -9.22 -0.88
N ALA A 29 -14.29 -7.99 -0.51
CA ALA A 29 -14.61 -7.62 0.87
C ALA A 29 -15.79 -8.47 1.38
N ASP A 30 -16.89 -8.54 0.63
CA ASP A 30 -18.08 -9.31 1.01
C ASP A 30 -17.80 -10.81 1.13
N ALA A 31 -16.98 -11.36 0.23
CA ALA A 31 -16.71 -12.80 0.21
C ALA A 31 -15.71 -13.25 1.28
N PHE A 32 -14.71 -12.42 1.60
CA PHE A 32 -13.54 -12.83 2.40
C PHE A 32 -13.44 -12.14 3.76
N ARG A 33 -14.27 -11.12 4.06
CA ARG A 33 -14.26 -10.46 5.36
C ARG A 33 -15.08 -11.23 6.39
N VAL A 34 -14.55 -11.34 7.60
CA VAL A 34 -15.21 -11.88 8.80
C VAL A 34 -14.93 -10.92 9.96
N GLY A 35 -15.83 -9.94 10.14
CA GLY A 35 -15.59 -8.84 11.08
C GLY A 35 -14.35 -8.02 10.68
N PRO A 36 -13.33 -7.85 11.56
CA PRO A 36 -12.07 -7.21 11.20
C PRO A 36 -11.09 -8.16 10.47
N LYS A 37 -11.37 -9.48 10.49
CA LYS A 37 -10.49 -10.52 9.96
C LYS A 37 -10.80 -10.85 8.50
N LEU A 38 -9.87 -11.54 7.87
CA LEU A 38 -10.01 -12.15 6.54
C LEU A 38 -9.98 -13.67 6.63
N ARG A 39 -10.66 -14.33 5.68
CA ARG A 39 -10.60 -15.77 5.41
C ARG A 39 -10.03 -16.05 4.02
N CYS A 40 -9.34 -17.18 3.87
CA CYS A 40 -8.73 -17.62 2.60
C CYS A 40 -9.75 -18.13 1.58
N TYR A 41 -10.88 -18.65 2.05
CA TYR A 41 -11.90 -19.27 1.21
C TYR A 41 -13.23 -18.55 1.38
N ASN A 42 -14.02 -18.43 0.31
CA ASN A 42 -15.35 -17.81 0.35
C ASN A 42 -16.43 -18.76 0.92
N GLN A 43 -16.11 -20.05 1.06
CA GLN A 43 -16.97 -21.05 1.67
C GLN A 43 -16.74 -21.09 3.18
N ASN A 44 -17.77 -21.51 3.92
CA ASN A 44 -17.64 -21.73 5.36
C ASN A 44 -16.74 -22.94 5.59
N ALA A 45 -15.66 -22.73 6.34
CA ALA A 45 -14.76 -23.77 6.79
C ALA A 45 -14.25 -23.39 8.20
N PRO A 46 -13.77 -24.37 8.99
CA PRO A 46 -13.25 -24.09 10.33
C PRO A 46 -12.13 -23.05 10.29
N ASP A 47 -12.10 -22.16 11.29
CA ASP A 47 -11.10 -21.08 11.40
C ASP A 47 -9.66 -21.62 11.36
N SER A 48 -9.43 -22.83 11.88
CA SER A 48 -8.12 -23.48 11.87
C SER A 48 -7.56 -23.70 10.46
N ILE A 49 -8.42 -23.75 9.44
CA ILE A 49 -8.06 -23.99 8.04
C ILE A 49 -8.30 -22.73 7.19
N ALA A 50 -9.39 -22.00 7.44
CA ALA A 50 -9.80 -20.88 6.63
C ALA A 50 -9.22 -19.52 7.04
N ALA A 51 -8.55 -19.40 8.19
CA ALA A 51 -8.02 -18.11 8.62
C ALA A 51 -7.04 -17.50 7.61
N GLY A 52 -7.25 -16.22 7.30
CA GLY A 52 -6.38 -15.44 6.43
C GLY A 52 -4.93 -15.45 6.93
N ARG A 53 -3.99 -15.53 5.99
CA ARG A 53 -2.55 -15.47 6.22
C ARG A 53 -2.03 -14.03 6.09
N ALA A 54 -0.90 -13.70 6.72
CA ALA A 54 -0.38 -12.33 6.72
C ALA A 54 -0.19 -11.79 5.29
N PHE A 55 0.27 -12.62 4.36
CA PHE A 55 0.36 -12.27 2.94
C PHE A 55 -0.98 -11.79 2.33
N LEU A 56 -2.10 -12.46 2.66
CA LEU A 56 -3.43 -12.08 2.18
C LEU A 56 -3.84 -10.69 2.72
N TYR A 57 -3.53 -10.41 3.98
CA TYR A 57 -3.77 -9.08 4.56
C TYR A 57 -2.90 -8.02 3.89
N GLY A 58 -1.61 -8.30 3.65
CA GLY A 58 -0.73 -7.42 2.89
C GLY A 58 -1.27 -7.10 1.48
N LEU A 59 -1.78 -8.10 0.76
CA LEU A 59 -2.40 -7.90 -0.56
C LEU A 59 -3.70 -7.08 -0.48
N ALA A 60 -4.56 -7.37 0.49
CA ALA A 60 -5.81 -6.62 0.69
C ALA A 60 -5.52 -5.17 1.05
N LEU A 61 -4.52 -4.95 1.91
CA LEU A 61 -4.06 -3.63 2.35
C LEU A 61 -3.54 -2.81 1.16
N GLN A 62 -2.65 -3.39 0.34
CA GLN A 62 -2.18 -2.73 -0.88
C GLN A 62 -3.33 -2.43 -1.85
N SER A 63 -4.26 -3.35 -2.02
CA SER A 63 -5.42 -3.18 -2.91
C SER A 63 -6.36 -2.06 -2.44
N ALA A 64 -6.60 -1.96 -1.12
CA ALA A 64 -7.41 -0.90 -0.54
C ALA A 64 -6.73 0.47 -0.68
N LEU A 65 -5.41 0.53 -0.45
CA LEU A 65 -4.64 1.76 -0.66
C LEU A 65 -4.61 2.16 -2.14
N ASP A 66 -4.49 1.21 -3.08
CA ASP A 66 -4.58 1.48 -4.52
C ASP A 66 -5.96 2.07 -4.90
N LEU A 67 -7.05 1.52 -4.34
CA LEU A 67 -8.38 2.06 -4.55
C LEU A 67 -8.56 3.45 -3.94
N SER A 68 -7.99 3.73 -2.78
CA SER A 68 -8.11 5.05 -2.14
C SER A 68 -7.53 6.20 -2.97
N VAL A 69 -6.67 5.90 -3.96
CA VAL A 69 -6.15 6.90 -4.90
C VAL A 69 -7.15 7.16 -6.03
N ILE A 70 -7.67 6.09 -6.65
CA ILE A 70 -8.53 6.20 -7.84
C ILE A 70 -10.02 6.45 -7.50
N ASP A 71 -10.43 6.08 -6.28
CA ASP A 71 -11.73 6.30 -5.66
C ASP A 71 -11.48 6.85 -4.25
N PRO A 72 -11.31 8.17 -4.06
CA PRO A 72 -10.91 8.77 -2.78
C PRO A 72 -12.00 8.76 -1.70
N GLN A 73 -12.87 7.75 -1.71
CA GLN A 73 -13.84 7.50 -0.66
C GLN A 73 -13.14 7.03 0.61
N LYS A 74 -13.56 7.62 1.73
CA LYS A 74 -13.01 7.34 3.06
C LYS A 74 -13.03 5.84 3.42
N ARG A 75 -14.02 5.08 2.92
CA ARG A 75 -14.17 3.64 3.16
C ARG A 75 -12.92 2.81 2.89
N TRP A 76 -12.12 3.16 1.87
CA TRP A 76 -10.94 2.37 1.50
C TRP A 76 -9.76 2.66 2.41
N THR A 77 -9.65 3.91 2.85
CA THR A 77 -8.65 4.32 3.85
C THR A 77 -9.01 3.76 5.23
N ASP A 78 -10.29 3.82 5.63
CA ASP A 78 -10.74 3.22 6.89
C ASP A 78 -10.49 1.70 6.90
N TRP A 79 -10.78 1.01 5.79
CA TRP A 79 -10.53 -0.43 5.72
C TRP A 79 -9.04 -0.78 5.71
N SER A 80 -8.18 0.03 5.09
CA SER A 80 -6.74 -0.22 5.15
C SER A 80 -6.19 -0.05 6.58
N GLU A 81 -6.71 0.89 7.36
CA GLU A 81 -6.36 1.05 8.78
C GLU A 81 -6.84 -0.12 9.64
N ASP A 82 -8.06 -0.60 9.43
CA ASP A 82 -8.60 -1.78 10.11
C ASP A 82 -7.73 -3.02 9.81
N LEU A 83 -7.35 -3.21 8.54
CA LEU A 83 -6.48 -4.31 8.11
C LEU A 83 -5.09 -4.19 8.72
N ALA A 84 -4.50 -2.99 8.77
CA ALA A 84 -3.20 -2.76 9.37
C ALA A 84 -3.20 -3.08 10.88
N THR A 85 -4.21 -2.62 11.61
CA THR A 85 -4.39 -2.88 13.04
C THR A 85 -4.57 -4.38 13.30
N THR A 86 -5.48 -5.02 12.58
CA THR A 86 -5.72 -6.47 12.69
C THR A 86 -4.47 -7.28 12.33
N SER A 87 -3.68 -6.82 11.36
CA SER A 87 -2.43 -7.49 10.99
C SER A 87 -1.40 -7.45 12.10
N ALA A 88 -1.25 -6.29 12.76
CA ALA A 88 -0.36 -6.14 13.89
C ALA A 88 -0.77 -7.06 15.05
N GLU A 89 -2.06 -7.21 15.32
CA GLU A 89 -2.56 -8.11 16.37
C GLU A 89 -2.34 -9.59 16.04
N LEU A 90 -2.58 -9.98 14.78
CA LEU A 90 -2.59 -11.39 14.38
C LEU A 90 -1.25 -11.95 13.94
N PHE A 91 -0.31 -11.11 13.49
CA PHE A 91 0.90 -11.54 12.79
C PHE A 91 2.21 -11.06 13.42
N THR A 92 2.13 -10.41 14.58
CA THR A 92 3.32 -10.04 15.36
C THR A 92 3.71 -11.16 16.32
N ASP A 93 5.00 -11.47 16.37
CA ASP A 93 5.65 -12.24 17.42
C ASP A 93 6.84 -11.41 17.98
N GLU A 94 7.47 -11.81 19.08
CA GLU A 94 8.51 -11.04 19.78
C GLU A 94 9.71 -10.68 18.89
N LYS A 95 9.98 -11.45 17.84
CA LYS A 95 11.21 -11.33 17.02
C LYS A 95 11.00 -11.39 15.51
N PHE A 96 9.82 -11.75 15.02
CA PHE A 96 9.59 -11.94 13.59
C PHE A 96 8.11 -11.78 13.23
N LEU A 97 7.86 -11.60 11.92
CA LEU A 97 6.53 -11.60 11.33
C LEU A 97 6.04 -13.03 11.11
N LYS A 98 4.91 -13.43 11.69
CA LYS A 98 4.33 -14.77 11.47
C LYS A 98 3.30 -14.74 10.34
N GLU A 99 3.28 -15.77 9.49
CA GLU A 99 2.33 -15.85 8.37
C GLU A 99 0.95 -16.38 8.77
N CYS A 100 0.86 -17.08 9.89
CA CYS A 100 -0.34 -17.78 10.32
C CYS A 100 -0.74 -17.31 11.73
N PRO A 101 -2.02 -17.02 11.98
CA PRO A 101 -2.44 -16.69 13.34
C PRO A 101 -2.39 -17.95 14.23
N ASP A 102 -2.18 -17.76 15.52
CA ASP A 102 -1.84 -18.87 16.44
C ASP A 102 -2.92 -19.97 16.50
N TYR A 103 -4.19 -19.59 16.37
CA TYR A 103 -5.32 -20.51 16.38
C TYR A 103 -5.49 -21.33 15.08
N ALA A 104 -4.74 -21.01 14.02
CA ALA A 104 -4.82 -21.68 12.72
C ALA A 104 -3.52 -22.39 12.31
N GLN A 105 -2.60 -22.57 13.26
CA GLN A 105 -1.40 -23.37 13.06
C GLN A 105 -1.76 -24.85 13.07
N ILE A 106 -1.59 -25.52 11.92
CA ILE A 106 -1.84 -26.97 11.78
C ILE A 106 -0.71 -27.79 12.43
N ILE A 107 0.53 -27.27 12.39
CA ILE A 107 1.70 -27.89 12.98
C ILE A 107 2.51 -26.81 13.70
N LYS A 108 2.80 -27.01 15.00
CA LYS A 108 3.82 -26.24 15.72
C LYS A 108 5.18 -26.85 15.41
N LEU A 109 5.77 -26.48 14.29
CA LEU A 109 7.17 -26.83 14.03
C LEU A 109 8.07 -25.90 14.86
N PRO A 110 9.11 -26.41 15.54
CA PRO A 110 10.15 -25.56 16.15
C PRO A 110 11.06 -24.92 15.09
N VAL A 111 10.81 -25.18 13.81
CA VAL A 111 11.44 -24.55 12.67
C VAL A 111 10.52 -23.44 12.20
N THR A 112 10.84 -22.20 12.57
CA THR A 112 10.26 -21.02 11.95
C THR A 112 10.88 -20.89 10.58
N ASP A 113 10.07 -20.96 9.52
CA ASP A 113 10.54 -20.89 8.15
C ASP A 113 10.85 -19.42 7.79
N VAL A 114 11.94 -18.89 8.35
CA VAL A 114 12.41 -17.50 8.15
C VAL A 114 12.79 -17.23 6.67
N LEU A 115 12.94 -18.30 5.88
CA LEU A 115 13.42 -18.29 4.50
C LEU A 115 12.35 -18.63 3.46
N MET A 116 11.10 -18.86 3.88
CA MET A 116 10.02 -18.99 2.91
C MET A 116 9.84 -17.65 2.20
N VAL A 117 9.93 -17.69 0.86
CA VAL A 117 9.72 -16.58 -0.10
C VAL A 117 8.55 -15.65 0.28
N TYR A 118 7.56 -16.19 1.01
CA TYR A 118 6.42 -15.47 1.54
C TYR A 118 6.78 -14.45 2.63
N GLY A 119 7.67 -14.73 3.59
CA GLY A 119 7.95 -13.83 4.71
C GLY A 119 8.53 -12.48 4.27
N GLU A 120 9.49 -12.49 3.35
CA GLU A 120 10.08 -11.27 2.81
C GLU A 120 9.16 -10.52 1.85
N SER A 121 8.34 -11.22 1.05
CA SER A 121 7.33 -10.59 0.21
C SER A 121 6.23 -9.95 1.07
N THR A 122 5.76 -10.63 2.11
CA THR A 122 4.79 -10.10 3.08
C THR A 122 5.35 -8.90 3.83
N ALA A 123 6.60 -8.97 4.31
CA ALA A 123 7.27 -7.82 4.91
C ALA A 123 7.37 -6.65 3.92
N GLY A 124 7.70 -6.91 2.64
CA GLY A 124 7.69 -5.91 1.57
C GLY A 124 6.32 -5.25 1.35
N LEU A 125 5.25 -6.05 1.32
CA LEU A 125 3.88 -5.54 1.19
C LEU A 125 3.47 -4.66 2.38
N PHE A 126 3.78 -5.06 3.61
CA PHE A 126 3.49 -4.23 4.78
C PHE A 126 4.38 -3.00 4.85
N SER A 127 5.65 -3.11 4.46
CA SER A 127 6.60 -2.01 4.38
C SER A 127 6.12 -0.91 3.43
N GLN A 128 5.69 -1.29 2.22
CA GLN A 128 5.08 -0.35 1.27
C GLN A 128 3.81 0.29 1.84
N ALA A 129 2.97 -0.49 2.52
CA ALA A 129 1.73 0.01 3.10
C ALA A 129 2.02 1.03 4.22
N GLU A 130 3.02 0.75 5.06
CA GLU A 130 3.47 1.65 6.11
C GLU A 130 3.85 3.01 5.54
N CYS A 131 4.66 3.06 4.49
CA CYS A 131 5.06 4.33 3.86
C CYS A 131 3.85 5.16 3.42
N ARG A 132 2.86 4.50 2.80
CA ARG A 132 1.64 5.13 2.28
C ARG A 132 0.70 5.58 3.39
N LEU A 133 0.59 4.79 4.47
CA LEU A 133 -0.25 5.10 5.62
C LEU A 133 0.37 6.16 6.54
N ALA A 134 1.68 6.13 6.74
CA ALA A 134 2.42 7.12 7.55
C ALA A 134 2.24 8.54 7.00
N GLU A 135 2.26 8.70 5.66
CA GLU A 135 1.97 10.00 5.04
C GLU A 135 0.57 10.52 5.34
N ARG A 136 -0.38 9.62 5.58
CA ARG A 136 -1.75 9.97 5.95
C ARG A 136 -1.92 10.20 7.45
N GLY A 137 -0.83 10.22 8.22
CA GLY A 137 -0.87 10.33 9.69
C GLY A 137 -1.35 9.07 10.39
N ARG A 138 -1.29 7.91 9.72
CA ARG A 138 -1.80 6.62 10.20
C ARG A 138 -0.71 5.54 10.22
N PRO A 139 0.48 5.77 10.81
CA PRO A 139 1.57 4.79 10.74
C PRO A 139 1.17 3.45 11.36
N LEU A 140 1.83 2.37 10.93
CA LEU A 140 1.71 1.07 11.60
C LEU A 140 2.17 1.18 13.06
N VAL A 141 1.65 0.30 13.92
CA VAL A 141 2.11 0.18 15.32
C VAL A 141 3.61 -0.09 15.33
N GLU A 142 4.35 0.59 16.21
CA GLU A 142 5.82 0.62 16.19
C GLU A 142 6.45 -0.78 16.26
N SER A 143 5.93 -1.67 17.10
CA SER A 143 6.41 -3.05 17.20
C SER A 143 6.30 -3.81 15.87
N PHE A 144 5.21 -3.58 15.12
CA PHE A 144 4.99 -4.17 13.82
C PHE A 144 5.82 -3.49 12.72
N SER A 145 5.90 -2.15 12.74
CA SER A 145 6.74 -1.34 11.85
C SER A 145 8.21 -1.79 11.86
N ARG A 146 8.77 -2.08 13.04
CA ARG A 146 10.14 -2.58 13.18
C ARG A 146 10.36 -3.92 12.48
N LEU A 147 9.37 -4.81 12.49
CA LEU A 147 9.47 -6.13 11.85
C LEU A 147 9.32 -6.07 10.33
N VAL A 148 8.63 -5.05 9.81
CA VAL A 148 8.44 -4.85 8.36
C VAL A 148 9.44 -3.85 7.78
N THR A 149 10.35 -3.32 8.60
CA THR A 149 11.47 -2.51 8.14
C THR A 149 12.51 -3.43 7.48
N ILE A 150 12.63 -3.31 6.17
CA ILE A 150 13.44 -4.19 5.35
C ILE A 150 14.92 -3.92 5.60
N LEU A 151 15.68 -4.96 5.97
CA LEU A 151 17.14 -4.94 5.96
C LEU A 151 17.63 -5.67 4.70
N PRO A 152 18.24 -4.96 3.72
CA PRO A 152 18.61 -5.54 2.42
C PRO A 152 19.76 -6.58 2.49
N ASN A 153 20.36 -6.79 3.66
CA ASN A 153 21.55 -7.63 3.82
C ASN A 153 21.30 -9.11 3.50
N TYR A 154 20.09 -9.62 3.73
CA TYR A 154 19.75 -11.02 3.43
C TYR A 154 19.45 -11.24 1.95
N THR A 155 18.73 -10.31 1.33
CA THR A 155 18.34 -10.35 -0.10
C THR A 155 19.53 -10.38 -1.06
N MET A 156 20.61 -9.65 -0.74
CA MET A 156 21.81 -9.58 -1.60
C MET A 156 22.59 -10.91 -1.69
N GLN A 157 22.32 -11.86 -0.79
CA GLN A 157 23.02 -13.14 -0.72
C GLN A 157 22.24 -14.29 -1.36
N GLN A 158 21.01 -14.05 -1.84
CA GLN A 158 20.14 -15.09 -2.37
C GLN A 158 19.81 -14.90 -3.85
N PRO A 159 19.79 -15.99 -4.65
CA PRO A 159 19.45 -15.93 -6.07
C PRO A 159 17.93 -15.89 -6.31
N LEU A 160 17.18 -15.18 -5.46
CA LEU A 160 15.73 -15.07 -5.52
C LEU A 160 15.31 -13.64 -5.89
N LEU A 161 14.17 -13.51 -6.56
CA LEU A 161 13.64 -12.23 -7.01
C LEU A 161 12.70 -11.65 -5.95
N HIS A 162 13.14 -10.61 -5.23
CA HIS A 162 12.40 -10.00 -4.12
C HIS A 162 11.72 -8.69 -4.55
N THR A 163 10.82 -8.72 -5.55
CA THR A 163 10.24 -7.49 -6.13
C THR A 163 9.51 -6.63 -5.10
N ASP A 164 8.70 -7.21 -4.21
CA ASP A 164 7.94 -6.45 -3.21
C ASP A 164 8.86 -5.80 -2.16
N LEU A 165 9.95 -6.50 -1.82
CA LEU A 165 10.97 -6.00 -0.92
C LEU A 165 11.73 -4.83 -1.55
N LEU A 166 12.19 -4.98 -2.79
CA LEU A 166 12.85 -3.90 -3.52
C LEU A 166 11.94 -2.68 -3.69
N LEU A 167 10.68 -2.89 -4.04
CA LEU A 167 9.68 -1.82 -4.14
C LEU A 167 9.44 -1.15 -2.77
N GLY A 168 9.41 -1.92 -1.69
CA GLY A 168 9.32 -1.39 -0.32
C GLY A 168 10.51 -0.53 0.06
N THR A 169 11.72 -0.99 -0.23
CA THR A 169 12.96 -0.22 -0.02
C THR A 169 12.95 1.06 -0.84
N LEU A 170 12.60 0.99 -2.13
CA LEU A 170 12.52 2.17 -3.00
C LEU A 170 11.50 3.19 -2.49
N ALA A 171 10.33 2.73 -2.01
CA ALA A 171 9.30 3.61 -1.45
C ALA A 171 9.73 4.31 -0.15
N ARG A 172 10.63 3.69 0.63
CA ARG A 172 11.23 4.29 1.83
C ARG A 172 12.33 5.29 1.50
N GLU A 173 13.28 4.89 0.66
CA GLU A 173 14.49 5.66 0.36
C GLU A 173 14.22 6.83 -0.62
N PHE A 174 13.37 6.60 -1.64
CA PHE A 174 13.10 7.56 -2.71
C PHE A 174 11.65 8.05 -2.69
N LYS A 175 11.20 8.39 -1.48
CA LYS A 175 9.84 8.84 -1.22
C LYS A 175 9.47 10.10 -2.01
N VAL A 176 8.38 10.03 -2.77
CA VAL A 176 7.73 11.20 -3.36
C VAL A 176 6.28 11.26 -2.91
N THR A 177 5.87 12.37 -2.29
CA THR A 177 4.51 12.58 -1.82
C THR A 177 3.78 13.57 -2.73
N ILE A 178 2.57 13.19 -3.14
CA ILE A 178 1.62 14.04 -3.84
C ILE A 178 0.53 14.47 -2.85
N VAL A 179 0.50 15.76 -2.54
CA VAL A 179 -0.45 16.40 -1.63
C VAL A 179 -1.49 17.15 -2.44
N SER A 180 -2.71 16.62 -2.47
CA SER A 180 -3.80 17.19 -3.26
C SER A 180 -4.52 18.30 -2.50
N GLY A 181 -4.55 19.52 -3.05
CA GLY A 181 -5.36 20.62 -2.55
C GLY A 181 -6.86 20.40 -2.81
N GLU A 182 -7.68 21.34 -2.34
CA GLU A 182 -9.12 21.33 -2.60
C GLU A 182 -9.44 21.77 -4.03
N ASN A 183 -10.64 21.45 -4.51
CA ASN A 183 -11.19 21.96 -5.78
C ASN A 183 -10.31 21.74 -7.03
N LEU A 184 -9.60 20.59 -7.10
CA LEU A 184 -8.81 20.21 -8.28
C LEU A 184 -9.68 20.17 -9.55
N SER A 185 -9.14 20.68 -10.66
CA SER A 185 -9.78 20.49 -11.97
C SER A 185 -9.89 19.00 -12.30
N PRO A 186 -10.90 18.56 -13.08
CA PRO A 186 -11.04 17.17 -13.49
C PRO A 186 -9.78 16.62 -14.17
N GLU A 187 -9.09 17.45 -14.96
CA GLU A 187 -7.88 17.10 -15.68
C GLU A 187 -6.69 16.91 -14.73
N LEU A 188 -6.51 17.80 -13.75
CA LEU A 188 -5.43 17.67 -12.77
C LEU A 188 -5.67 16.51 -11.82
N LYS A 189 -6.93 16.29 -11.41
CA LYS A 189 -7.35 15.12 -10.62
C LYS A 189 -7.02 13.83 -11.37
N LEU A 190 -7.40 13.74 -12.64
CA LEU A 190 -7.09 12.57 -13.47
C LEU A 190 -5.57 12.38 -13.61
N ALA A 191 -4.81 13.44 -13.87
CA ALA A 191 -3.36 13.38 -14.00
C ALA A 191 -2.68 12.86 -12.72
N THR A 192 -3.12 13.33 -11.55
CA THR A 192 -2.67 12.79 -10.25
C THR A 192 -3.01 11.32 -10.09
N GLN A 193 -4.22 10.91 -10.48
CA GLN A 193 -4.67 9.52 -10.42
C GLN A 193 -4.04 8.60 -11.47
N SER A 194 -3.31 9.17 -12.44
CA SER A 194 -2.56 8.45 -13.49
C SER A 194 -1.07 8.28 -13.17
N LEU A 195 -0.59 8.84 -12.05
CA LEU A 195 0.77 8.61 -11.56
C LEU A 195 0.90 7.20 -10.94
N PRO A 196 2.04 6.49 -11.07
CA PRO A 196 2.20 5.15 -10.50
C PRO A 196 1.73 5.02 -9.05
N LEU A 197 0.76 4.13 -8.81
CA LEU A 197 0.01 4.07 -7.54
C LEU A 197 0.83 3.71 -6.29
N ARG A 198 1.97 3.03 -6.50
CA ARG A 198 2.82 2.49 -5.41
C ARG A 198 4.18 3.16 -5.29
N MET A 199 4.59 3.96 -6.29
CA MET A 199 5.85 4.72 -6.24
C MET A 199 5.64 6.09 -5.60
N PHE A 200 4.45 6.67 -5.78
CA PHE A 200 4.07 7.93 -5.17
C PHE A 200 3.19 7.66 -3.95
N GLN A 201 3.34 8.50 -2.93
CA GLN A 201 2.49 8.49 -1.75
C GLN A 201 1.45 9.59 -1.90
N TYR A 202 0.17 9.27 -1.68
CA TYR A 202 -0.93 10.18 -1.95
C TYR A 202 -1.68 10.50 -0.67
N ARG A 203 -1.90 11.79 -0.43
CA ARG A 203 -2.73 12.28 0.66
C ARG A 203 -3.45 13.58 0.29
N PRO A 204 -4.62 13.86 0.89
CA PRO A 204 -5.19 15.21 0.86
C PRO A 204 -4.28 16.19 1.62
N ALA A 205 -4.39 17.48 1.28
CA ALA A 205 -3.74 18.55 2.03
C ALA A 205 -4.37 18.69 3.43
N ASP A 206 -3.51 18.87 4.42
CA ASP A 206 -3.88 19.32 5.76
C ASP A 206 -3.71 20.85 5.86
N ALA A 207 -4.29 21.46 6.89
CA ALA A 207 -4.18 22.91 7.14
C ALA A 207 -2.72 23.43 7.22
N LYS A 208 -1.76 22.56 7.57
CA LYS A 208 -0.33 22.88 7.66
C LYS A 208 0.37 22.99 6.30
N ASP A 209 -0.15 22.34 5.26
CA ASP A 209 0.55 22.19 3.98
C ASP A 209 0.45 23.45 3.10
N LYS A 210 -0.52 24.34 3.38
CA LYS A 210 -0.74 25.60 2.65
C LYS A 210 -0.80 25.42 1.11
N VAL A 211 -1.38 24.32 0.65
CA VAL A 211 -1.58 24.05 -0.79
C VAL A 211 -2.71 24.94 -1.31
N PRO A 212 -2.49 25.78 -2.34
CA PRO A 212 -3.56 26.59 -2.93
C PRO A 212 -4.68 25.74 -3.54
N ASP A 213 -5.90 26.26 -3.53
CA ASP A 213 -7.04 25.68 -4.25
C ASP A 213 -6.70 25.41 -5.72
N GLY A 214 -7.21 24.28 -6.24
CA GLY A 214 -6.99 23.85 -7.61
C GLY A 214 -5.56 23.39 -7.90
N SER A 215 -4.71 23.24 -6.88
CA SER A 215 -3.30 22.90 -7.04
C SER A 215 -2.90 21.65 -6.27
N VAL A 216 -1.76 21.07 -6.67
CA VAL A 216 -1.14 19.91 -6.06
C VAL A 216 0.26 20.29 -5.63
N MET A 217 0.68 19.89 -4.43
CA MET A 217 2.05 20.02 -3.97
C MET A 217 2.77 18.67 -4.07
N ILE A 218 3.98 18.70 -4.59
CA ILE A 218 4.87 17.55 -4.75
C ILE A 218 6.01 17.73 -3.76
N ILE A 219 6.21 16.75 -2.89
CA ILE A 219 7.32 16.69 -1.95
C ILE A 219 8.27 15.60 -2.43
N LEU A 220 9.47 15.99 -2.85
CA LEU A 220 10.51 15.06 -3.29
C LEU A 220 11.27 14.48 -2.09
N GLY A 221 11.98 13.37 -2.28
CA GLY A 221 12.69 12.67 -1.20
C GLY A 221 13.77 13.49 -0.49
N ASN A 222 14.28 14.55 -1.14
CA ASN A 222 15.21 15.52 -0.55
C ASN A 222 14.51 16.65 0.23
N GLY A 223 13.19 16.58 0.41
CA GLY A 223 12.36 17.59 1.08
C GLY A 223 11.99 18.80 0.22
N GLN A 224 12.43 18.87 -1.04
CA GLN A 224 12.03 19.96 -1.94
C GLN A 224 10.54 19.89 -2.25
N GLN A 225 9.90 21.06 -2.25
CA GLN A 225 8.47 21.20 -2.50
C GLN A 225 8.22 21.97 -3.78
N GLN A 226 7.29 21.49 -4.61
CA GLN A 226 6.86 22.16 -5.83
C GLN A 226 5.34 22.17 -5.89
N VAL A 227 4.74 23.34 -6.12
CA VAL A 227 3.30 23.49 -6.30
C VAL A 227 2.99 23.62 -7.78
N VAL A 228 2.05 22.82 -8.27
CA VAL A 228 1.63 22.77 -9.66
C VAL A 228 0.11 22.87 -9.76
N SER A 229 -0.38 23.55 -10.80
CA SER A 229 -1.81 23.73 -11.05
C SER A 229 -2.25 23.17 -12.41
N THR A 230 -1.34 22.54 -13.17
CA THR A 230 -1.64 21.96 -14.48
C THR A 230 -1.11 20.53 -14.61
N PRO A 231 -1.78 19.66 -15.41
CA PRO A 231 -1.28 18.31 -15.69
C PRO A 231 0.14 18.26 -16.25
N ALA A 232 0.46 19.17 -17.18
CA ALA A 232 1.79 19.21 -17.81
C ALA A 232 2.89 19.54 -16.79
N ALA A 233 2.64 20.52 -15.91
CA ALA A 233 3.58 20.87 -14.83
C ALA A 233 3.74 19.71 -13.83
N LEU A 234 2.66 18.99 -13.50
CA LEU A 234 2.72 17.80 -12.65
C LEU A 234 3.65 16.74 -13.26
N HIS A 235 3.46 16.39 -14.54
CA HIS A 235 4.31 15.41 -15.21
C HIS A 235 5.77 15.84 -15.28
N GLN A 236 6.04 17.13 -15.50
CA GLN A 236 7.41 17.65 -15.54
C GLN A 236 8.07 17.62 -14.15
N ALA A 237 7.33 17.95 -13.10
CA ALA A 237 7.85 18.05 -11.74
C ALA A 237 8.15 16.69 -11.09
N VAL A 238 7.51 15.60 -11.55
CA VAL A 238 7.78 14.24 -11.06
C VAL A 238 8.88 13.51 -11.83
N LEU A 239 9.38 14.07 -12.94
CA LEU A 239 10.54 13.52 -13.63
C LEU A 239 11.83 13.88 -12.89
N PRO A 240 12.86 13.01 -12.90
CA PRO A 240 14.16 13.37 -12.37
C PRO A 240 14.65 14.62 -13.10
N SER A 241 14.83 15.72 -12.38
CA SER A 241 15.52 16.88 -12.91
C SER A 241 16.91 16.42 -13.33
N ALA A 242 17.25 16.57 -14.62
CA ALA A 242 18.58 16.27 -15.14
C ALA A 242 19.60 17.07 -14.35
N GLN A 243 20.16 16.48 -13.29
CA GLN A 243 21.32 17.03 -12.62
C GLN A 243 22.43 16.96 -13.65
N LYS A 244 22.86 18.13 -14.14
CA LYS A 244 24.15 18.26 -14.81
C LYS A 244 25.20 17.79 -13.80
N SER A 245 25.70 16.57 -14.00
CA SER A 245 26.98 16.13 -13.46
C SER A 245 28.10 17.01 -13.99
#